data_AF-A0A963LDV3-F1
#
_entry.id   AF-A0A963LDV3-F1
#
_cell.length_a   1.000
_cell.length_b   1.000
_cell.length_c   1.000
_cell.angle_alpha   90.00
_cell.angle_beta   90.00
_cell.angle_gamma   90.00
#
_symmetry.space_group_name_H-M   'P 1'
#
loop_
_entity.id
_entity.type
_entity.pdbx_description
1 polymer ?
#
loop_
_entity_poly.entity_id
_entity_poly.type
_entity_poly.pdbx_seq_one_letter_code
_entity_poly.pdbx_strand_id
1 'polypeptide(L)'
;MKVTYKLSAIAAGFLWAFGSANAATVVLNFEGINATYPSGFANIYDFYNGGMSSDGTSGTNYGVEFTDNALAICLNTPGVVCSNTSRGGFAPGSELGALFWLNGPETYMNYAAGFDTGFSFNYAAPNTPGSVSVYDGLNGTGNILATLNLGLTPSTCDAAYNAGYCPFVAAGVNFAGVAKSISFAGTANYIVFDDVTFGSAVPGVPEPSTYALFGLGLMGLAYAARRRQRD
;
A
#
# COMPACT_ATOMS: atom_id res chain seq x y z
N MET A 1 30.95 -67.85 -12.14
CA MET A 1 29.51 -67.47 -12.21
C MET A 1 29.37 -66.14 -11.47
N LYS A 2 29.31 -65.02 -12.20
CA LYS A 2 29.31 -63.65 -11.64
C LYS A 2 27.87 -63.25 -11.31
N VAL A 3 27.62 -62.88 -10.05
CA VAL A 3 26.33 -62.36 -9.58
C VAL A 3 26.30 -60.86 -9.84
N THR A 4 25.38 -60.41 -10.71
CA THR A 4 25.12 -58.99 -10.98
C THR A 4 23.96 -58.50 -10.12
N TYR A 5 24.23 -57.52 -9.24
CA TYR A 5 23.20 -56.80 -8.49
C TYR A 5 22.60 -55.70 -9.37
N LYS A 6 21.28 -55.74 -9.59
CA LYS A 6 20.55 -54.64 -10.23
C LYS A 6 20.23 -53.58 -9.18
N LEU A 7 20.79 -52.39 -9.32
CA LEU A 7 20.35 -51.20 -8.60
C LEU A 7 19.04 -50.70 -9.21
N SER A 8 17.96 -50.74 -8.44
CA SER A 8 16.69 -50.08 -8.78
C SER A 8 16.82 -48.58 -8.50
N ALA A 9 16.64 -47.77 -9.53
CA ALA A 9 16.61 -46.31 -9.43
C ALA A 9 15.31 -45.86 -8.75
N ILE A 10 15.41 -45.06 -7.69
CA ILE A 10 14.29 -44.36 -7.07
C ILE A 10 14.09 -43.05 -7.84
N ALA A 11 12.97 -42.92 -8.54
CA ALA A 11 12.55 -41.67 -9.17
C ALA A 11 11.95 -40.73 -8.10
N ALA A 12 12.65 -39.66 -7.75
CA ALA A 12 12.12 -38.59 -6.93
C ALA A 12 11.29 -37.64 -7.81
N GLY A 13 9.97 -37.67 -7.67
CA GLY A 13 9.07 -36.73 -8.33
C GLY A 13 9.25 -35.33 -7.74
N PHE A 14 9.68 -34.38 -8.57
CA PHE A 14 9.75 -32.96 -8.23
C PHE A 14 8.35 -32.37 -8.38
N LEU A 15 7.58 -32.31 -7.28
CA LEU A 15 6.33 -31.55 -7.23
C LEU A 15 6.70 -30.06 -7.29
N TRP A 16 6.49 -29.44 -8.45
CA TRP A 16 6.46 -27.99 -8.57
C TRP A 16 5.17 -27.51 -7.90
N ALA A 17 5.27 -27.17 -6.61
CA ALA A 17 4.27 -26.33 -5.98
C ALA A 17 4.42 -24.94 -6.60
N PHE A 18 3.53 -24.58 -7.52
CA PHE A 18 3.32 -23.18 -7.86
C PHE A 18 2.73 -22.52 -6.61
N GLY A 19 3.60 -22.04 -5.73
CA GLY A 19 3.18 -21.15 -4.67
C GLY A 19 2.66 -19.89 -5.34
N SER A 20 1.40 -19.55 -5.12
CA SER A 20 0.93 -18.18 -5.32
C SER A 20 1.87 -17.29 -4.50
N ALA A 21 2.63 -16.44 -5.17
CA ALA A 21 3.38 -15.40 -4.49
C ALA A 21 2.34 -14.46 -3.88
N ASN A 22 2.04 -14.63 -2.59
CA ASN A 22 1.29 -13.62 -1.85
C ASN A 22 2.14 -12.35 -1.89
N ALA A 23 1.62 -11.30 -2.51
CA ALA A 23 2.29 -10.01 -2.54
C ALA A 23 2.47 -9.56 -1.08
N ALA A 24 3.70 -9.22 -0.70
CA ALA A 24 3.95 -8.60 0.59
C ALA A 24 3.11 -7.32 0.70
N THR A 25 2.59 -7.01 1.88
CA THR A 25 1.93 -5.71 2.08
C THR A 25 2.92 -4.58 1.85
N VAL A 26 2.47 -3.61 1.05
CA VAL A 26 3.23 -2.40 0.77
C VAL A 26 2.41 -1.23 1.25
N VAL A 27 3.10 -0.28 1.90
CA VAL A 27 2.53 0.97 2.40
C VAL A 27 3.19 2.13 1.68
N LEU A 28 2.39 3.03 1.12
CA LEU A 28 2.82 4.30 0.53
C LEU A 28 2.43 5.42 1.50
N ASN A 29 3.45 6.04 2.11
CA ASN A 29 3.34 7.09 3.11
C ASN A 29 3.57 8.51 2.54
N PHE A 30 3.78 8.62 1.22
CA PHE A 30 3.99 9.89 0.50
C PHE A 30 5.18 10.75 0.97
N GLU A 31 6.06 10.19 1.80
CA GLU A 31 7.25 10.86 2.29
C GLU A 31 8.34 11.02 1.22
N GLY A 32 8.98 12.19 1.18
CA GLY A 32 10.08 12.48 0.26
C GLY A 32 9.68 12.76 -1.19
N ILE A 33 8.38 12.82 -1.50
CA ILE A 33 7.89 13.21 -2.84
C ILE A 33 8.21 14.68 -3.14
N ASN A 34 8.01 15.56 -2.16
CA ASN A 34 8.38 16.97 -2.28
C ASN A 34 9.88 17.10 -1.98
N ALA A 35 10.61 17.90 -2.76
CA ALA A 35 12.07 18.01 -2.59
C ALA A 35 12.50 18.72 -1.29
N THR A 36 11.62 19.53 -0.70
CA THR A 36 11.87 20.25 0.54
C THR A 36 10.71 20.11 1.52
N TYR A 37 11.00 20.30 2.80
CA TYR A 37 10.00 20.42 3.85
C TYR A 37 10.31 21.65 4.74
N PRO A 38 9.35 22.57 4.95
CA PRO A 38 8.00 22.60 4.35
C PRO A 38 8.02 22.86 2.84
N SER A 39 6.90 22.57 2.17
CA SER A 39 6.66 22.77 0.74
C SER A 39 5.16 22.98 0.47
N GLY A 40 4.77 23.22 -0.78
CA GLY A 40 3.35 23.24 -1.17
C GLY A 40 2.87 21.82 -1.46
N PHE A 41 2.95 21.43 -2.72
CA PHE A 41 2.67 20.08 -3.20
C PHE A 41 3.48 19.79 -4.46
N ALA A 42 3.67 18.50 -4.75
CA ALA A 42 4.31 18.02 -5.97
C ALA A 42 3.50 16.88 -6.59
N ASN A 43 3.54 16.73 -7.92
CA ASN A 43 2.95 15.57 -8.57
C ASN A 43 3.74 14.30 -8.26
N ILE A 44 3.01 13.22 -7.98
CA ILE A 44 3.61 11.95 -7.54
C ILE A 44 4.23 11.20 -8.72
N TYR A 45 3.52 11.15 -9.85
CA TYR A 45 3.94 10.47 -11.09
C TYR A 45 4.53 9.07 -10.83
N ASP A 46 5.80 8.87 -11.21
CA ASP A 46 6.55 7.62 -11.14
C ASP A 46 7.44 7.51 -9.89
N PHE A 47 7.24 8.34 -8.86
CA PHE A 47 8.03 8.30 -7.62
C PHE A 47 8.12 6.88 -7.03
N TYR A 48 7.05 6.09 -7.12
CA TYR A 48 6.98 4.69 -6.68
C TYR A 48 7.14 3.66 -7.82
N ASN A 49 7.50 4.09 -9.03
CA ASN A 49 7.65 3.26 -10.23
C ASN A 49 9.08 3.29 -10.81
N GLY A 50 10.05 3.78 -10.03
CA GLY A 50 11.45 3.92 -10.47
C GLY A 50 11.73 5.16 -11.32
N GLY A 51 10.76 6.07 -11.45
CA GLY A 51 10.93 7.39 -12.05
C GLY A 51 11.00 8.49 -10.99
N MET A 52 10.48 9.67 -11.30
CA MET A 52 10.57 10.86 -10.45
C MET A 52 9.20 11.52 -10.21
N SER A 53 9.10 12.26 -9.10
CA SER A 53 8.05 13.26 -8.88
C SER A 53 8.27 14.52 -9.74
N SER A 54 7.32 15.47 -9.73
CA SER A 54 7.54 16.77 -10.41
C SER A 54 8.69 17.58 -9.80
N ASP A 55 9.05 17.30 -8.55
CA ASP A 55 10.14 17.96 -7.84
C ASP A 55 11.50 17.28 -8.10
N GLY A 56 11.53 16.23 -8.91
CA GLY A 56 12.76 15.51 -9.27
C GLY A 56 13.26 14.55 -8.17
N THR A 57 12.41 14.17 -7.22
CA THR A 57 12.75 13.15 -6.21
C THR A 57 12.32 11.76 -6.68
N SER A 58 12.93 10.71 -6.13
CA SER A 58 12.60 9.31 -6.43
C SER A 58 12.46 8.52 -5.13
N GLY A 59 11.55 7.55 -5.14
CA GLY A 59 11.31 6.64 -4.03
C GLY A 59 11.69 5.20 -4.33
N THR A 60 11.32 4.30 -3.42
CA THR A 60 11.41 2.86 -3.65
C THR A 60 10.52 2.48 -4.84
N ASN A 61 11.07 1.70 -5.78
CA ASN A 61 10.30 1.19 -6.90
C ASN A 61 9.43 0.01 -6.44
N TYR A 62 8.13 0.29 -6.25
CA TYR A 62 7.09 -0.71 -6.02
C TYR A 62 6.31 -1.05 -7.29
N GLY A 63 6.61 -0.42 -8.43
CA GLY A 63 5.84 -0.57 -9.68
C GLY A 63 4.51 0.19 -9.66
N VAL A 64 4.36 1.21 -8.80
CA VAL A 64 3.12 1.98 -8.61
C VAL A 64 3.23 3.33 -9.28
N GLU A 65 2.28 3.61 -10.17
CA GLU A 65 2.18 4.85 -10.95
C GLU A 65 0.91 5.62 -10.54
N PHE A 66 0.99 6.95 -10.50
CA PHE A 66 -0.15 7.81 -10.23
C PHE A 66 -0.50 8.67 -11.44
N THR A 67 -1.79 8.96 -11.63
CA THR A 67 -2.24 9.85 -12.72
C THR A 67 -1.78 11.29 -12.54
N ASP A 68 -1.79 12.05 -13.64
CA ASP A 68 -1.23 13.41 -13.69
C ASP A 68 -1.84 14.44 -12.72
N ASN A 69 -3.02 14.17 -12.16
CA ASN A 69 -3.66 15.03 -11.17
C ASN A 69 -3.40 14.61 -9.70
N ALA A 70 -2.68 13.51 -9.48
CA ALA A 70 -2.29 13.05 -8.15
C ALA A 70 -1.13 13.89 -7.60
N LEU A 71 -1.33 14.45 -6.42
CA LEU A 71 -0.39 15.34 -5.77
C LEU A 71 -0.07 14.84 -4.35
N ALA A 72 1.19 14.99 -3.93
CA ALA A 72 1.59 14.88 -2.54
C ALA A 72 1.56 16.27 -1.89
N ILE A 73 0.68 16.48 -0.91
CA ILE A 73 0.58 17.73 -0.14
C ILE A 73 1.51 17.68 1.08
N CYS A 74 2.13 18.82 1.39
CA CYS A 74 2.85 18.98 2.65
C CYS A 74 1.88 18.94 3.83
N LEU A 75 2.24 18.22 4.90
CA LEU A 75 1.45 18.13 6.12
C LEU A 75 2.04 19.01 7.22
N ASN A 76 1.17 19.63 8.02
CA ASN A 76 1.58 20.45 9.15
C ASN A 76 2.09 19.57 10.29
N THR A 77 3.17 20.00 10.92
CA THR A 77 3.69 19.49 12.19
C THR A 77 3.75 20.62 13.21
N PRO A 78 3.94 20.36 14.52
CA PRO A 78 4.03 21.43 15.51
C PRO A 78 5.13 22.43 15.13
N GLY A 79 4.75 23.69 14.94
CA GLY A 79 5.66 24.77 14.53
C GLY A 79 5.91 24.91 13.02
N VAL A 80 5.33 24.03 12.18
CA VAL A 80 5.43 24.10 10.71
C VAL A 80 4.04 24.13 10.09
N VAL A 81 3.73 25.19 9.35
CA VAL A 81 2.44 25.35 8.66
C VAL A 81 2.70 25.53 7.18
N CYS A 82 2.26 24.56 6.38
CA CYS A 82 2.42 24.54 4.92
C CYS A 82 1.11 24.20 4.19
N SER A 83 0.15 23.62 4.90
CA SER A 83 -1.20 23.32 4.40
C SER A 83 -2.23 23.49 5.53
N ASN A 84 -3.40 22.85 5.37
CA ASN A 84 -4.44 22.75 6.40
C ASN A 84 -4.65 21.29 6.86
N THR A 85 -3.64 20.45 6.68
CA THR A 85 -3.72 19.00 6.88
C THR A 85 -2.62 18.52 7.80
N SER A 86 -2.88 17.55 8.67
CA SER A 86 -1.88 16.97 9.56
C SER A 86 -2.23 15.55 9.96
N ARG A 87 -1.21 14.77 10.35
CA ARG A 87 -1.35 13.43 10.94
C ARG A 87 -1.57 13.47 12.45
N GLY A 88 -1.52 14.65 13.07
CA GLY A 88 -1.83 14.85 14.48
C GLY A 88 -0.88 14.15 15.46
N GLY A 89 0.30 13.72 14.99
CA GLY A 89 1.31 13.01 15.79
C GLY A 89 1.01 11.52 16.01
N PHE A 90 0.08 10.93 15.23
CA PHE A 90 -0.33 9.53 15.38
C PHE A 90 0.35 8.56 14.41
N ALA A 91 1.24 9.04 13.53
CA ALA A 91 1.83 8.25 12.46
C ALA A 91 3.37 8.46 12.34
N PRO A 92 4.17 7.90 13.27
CA PRO A 92 5.62 8.01 13.20
C PRO A 92 6.20 7.50 11.87
N GLY A 93 6.92 8.34 11.12
CA GLY A 93 7.48 8.04 9.80
C GLY A 93 6.55 8.25 8.60
N SER A 94 5.38 8.88 8.80
CA SER A 94 4.41 9.28 7.79
C SER A 94 3.73 10.57 8.24
N GLU A 95 4.51 11.63 8.50
CA GLU A 95 4.03 12.88 9.08
C GLU A 95 4.03 14.08 8.14
N LEU A 96 4.65 14.01 6.97
CA LEU A 96 5.03 15.17 6.16
C LEU A 96 4.37 15.19 4.78
N GLY A 97 3.93 14.05 4.24
CA GLY A 97 3.29 13.94 2.93
C GLY A 97 1.95 13.19 2.95
N ALA A 98 1.04 13.54 2.05
CA ALA A 98 -0.17 12.75 1.79
C ALA A 98 -0.74 12.99 0.38
N LEU A 99 -1.51 12.04 -0.15
CA LEU A 99 -2.18 12.14 -1.44
C LEU A 99 -3.42 13.04 -1.40
N PHE A 100 -3.52 13.95 -2.37
CA PHE A 100 -4.75 14.67 -2.73
C PHE A 100 -4.76 15.01 -4.23
N TRP A 101 -5.80 15.71 -4.70
CA TRP A 101 -5.85 16.26 -6.06
C TRP A 101 -6.63 17.59 -6.07
N LEU A 102 -6.34 18.44 -7.07
CA LEU A 102 -6.96 19.78 -7.20
C LEU A 102 -8.06 19.86 -8.26
N ASN A 103 -8.11 18.91 -9.19
CA ASN A 103 -9.02 18.95 -10.34
C ASN A 103 -9.46 17.55 -10.78
N GLY A 104 -10.65 17.48 -11.34
CA GLY A 104 -11.31 16.24 -11.74
C GLY A 104 -12.11 15.60 -10.61
N PRO A 105 -13.02 14.65 -10.93
CA PRO A 105 -13.86 13.99 -9.94
C PRO A 105 -13.08 12.96 -9.09
N GLU A 106 -11.91 12.54 -9.55
CA GLU A 106 -11.12 11.47 -8.95
C GLU A 106 -9.65 11.53 -9.42
N THR A 107 -8.79 10.79 -8.72
CA THR A 107 -7.40 10.49 -9.12
C THR A 107 -7.14 8.98 -8.99
N TYR A 108 -6.16 8.46 -9.72
CA TYR A 108 -5.89 7.03 -9.74
C TYR A 108 -4.48 6.68 -9.26
N MET A 109 -4.41 5.53 -8.60
CA MET A 109 -3.18 4.77 -8.36
C MET A 109 -3.24 3.49 -9.20
N ASN A 110 -2.21 3.23 -9.98
CA ASN A 110 -2.05 2.07 -10.85
C ASN A 110 -0.96 1.15 -10.33
N TYR A 111 -1.22 -0.16 -10.33
CA TYR A 111 -0.25 -1.19 -10.02
C TYR A 111 -0.37 -2.34 -11.03
N ALA A 112 0.45 -2.30 -12.09
CA ALA A 112 0.31 -3.19 -13.24
C ALA A 112 0.51 -4.67 -12.91
N ALA A 113 1.36 -4.98 -11.92
CA ALA A 113 1.55 -6.34 -11.41
C ALA A 113 0.30 -6.88 -10.70
N GLY A 114 -0.51 -5.97 -10.17
CA GLY A 114 -1.75 -6.25 -9.46
C GLY A 114 -1.53 -6.74 -8.03
N PHE A 115 -2.60 -6.67 -7.24
CA PHE A 115 -2.64 -7.12 -5.85
C PHE A 115 -4.00 -7.72 -5.51
N ASP A 116 -4.06 -8.56 -4.49
CA ASP A 116 -5.28 -9.19 -4.01
C ASP A 116 -5.47 -8.93 -2.50
N THR A 117 -6.28 -9.75 -1.84
CA THR A 117 -6.51 -9.75 -0.39
C THR A 117 -7.30 -8.54 0.12
N GLY A 118 -6.75 -7.33 0.01
CA GLY A 118 -7.42 -6.13 0.47
C GLY A 118 -6.69 -4.84 0.15
N PHE A 119 -7.40 -3.75 0.36
CA PHE A 119 -6.90 -2.39 0.22
C PHE A 119 -7.30 -1.58 1.45
N SER A 120 -6.39 -0.75 1.96
CA SER A 120 -6.66 0.11 3.09
C SER A 120 -5.82 1.37 3.09
N PHE A 121 -6.23 2.36 3.87
CA PHE A 121 -5.62 3.67 3.93
C PHE A 121 -6.12 4.42 5.17
N ASN A 122 -5.49 5.57 5.42
CA ASN A 122 -5.98 6.57 6.35
C ASN A 122 -6.45 7.78 5.54
N TYR A 123 -7.54 8.44 5.95
CA TYR A 123 -8.04 9.63 5.25
C TYR A 123 -8.56 10.71 6.18
N ALA A 124 -8.56 11.96 5.71
CA ALA A 124 -9.22 13.09 6.35
C ALA A 124 -10.17 13.77 5.34
N ALA A 125 -11.44 13.90 5.72
CA ALA A 125 -12.54 14.44 4.92
C ALA A 125 -13.58 15.16 5.80
N PRO A 126 -13.25 16.24 6.51
CA PRO A 126 -14.14 16.88 7.46
C PRO A 126 -15.33 17.61 6.82
N ASN A 127 -15.29 17.90 5.52
CA ASN A 127 -16.27 18.76 4.85
C ASN A 127 -17.09 18.07 3.76
N THR A 128 -16.56 17.08 3.07
CA THR A 128 -17.27 16.38 1.98
C THR A 128 -17.02 14.88 2.04
N PRO A 129 -18.04 14.04 1.84
CA PRO A 129 -17.83 12.60 1.68
C PRO A 129 -17.12 12.30 0.36
N GLY A 130 -16.65 11.05 0.23
CA GLY A 130 -16.01 10.55 -0.99
C GLY A 130 -16.21 9.06 -1.16
N SER A 131 -15.44 8.47 -2.07
CA SER A 131 -15.43 7.02 -2.25
C SER A 131 -14.07 6.54 -2.74
N VAL A 132 -13.78 5.28 -2.48
CA VAL A 132 -12.65 4.57 -3.09
C VAL A 132 -13.18 3.35 -3.81
N SER A 133 -12.76 3.14 -5.05
CA SER A 133 -13.15 1.97 -5.84
C SER A 133 -11.93 1.19 -6.31
N VAL A 134 -12.03 -0.13 -6.22
CA VAL A 134 -10.98 -1.09 -6.58
C VAL A 134 -11.33 -1.71 -7.93
N TYR A 135 -10.43 -1.65 -8.90
CA TYR A 135 -10.65 -2.12 -10.27
C TYR A 135 -9.66 -3.22 -10.67
N ASP A 136 -10.10 -4.17 -11.50
CA ASP A 136 -9.23 -5.19 -12.11
C ASP A 136 -8.50 -4.72 -13.38
N GLY A 137 -8.85 -3.55 -13.92
CA GLY A 137 -8.15 -2.84 -14.97
C GLY A 137 -7.33 -1.66 -14.46
N LEU A 138 -6.45 -1.13 -15.31
CA LEU A 138 -5.71 0.11 -15.03
C LEU A 138 -6.61 1.33 -15.24
N ASN A 139 -6.31 2.45 -14.58
CA ASN A 139 -7.00 3.73 -14.76
C ASN A 139 -8.53 3.65 -14.61
N GLY A 140 -9.02 2.89 -13.61
CA GLY A 140 -10.46 2.75 -13.38
C GLY A 140 -11.22 1.97 -14.44
N THR A 141 -10.52 1.24 -15.31
CA THR A 141 -11.14 0.38 -16.33
C THR A 141 -11.41 -1.02 -15.79
N GLY A 142 -12.16 -1.82 -16.55
CA GLY A 142 -12.48 -3.20 -16.16
C GLY A 142 -13.65 -3.30 -15.18
N ASN A 143 -13.67 -4.36 -14.38
CA ASN A 143 -14.70 -4.59 -13.37
C ASN A 143 -14.31 -3.95 -12.04
N ILE A 144 -15.33 -3.45 -11.33
CA ILE A 144 -15.20 -3.03 -9.94
C ILE A 144 -15.18 -4.29 -9.06
N LEU A 145 -14.10 -4.47 -8.30
CA LEU A 145 -13.94 -5.54 -7.33
C LEU A 145 -14.52 -5.18 -5.96
N ALA A 146 -14.45 -3.90 -5.59
CA ALA A 146 -15.04 -3.35 -4.37
C ALA A 146 -15.22 -1.83 -4.48
N THR A 147 -16.18 -1.30 -3.72
CA THR A 147 -16.36 0.14 -3.50
C THR A 147 -16.53 0.40 -2.00
N LEU A 148 -15.83 1.41 -1.52
CA LEU A 148 -15.90 1.90 -0.15
C LEU A 148 -16.42 3.34 -0.17
N ASN A 149 -17.56 3.57 0.48
CA ASN A 149 -18.09 4.92 0.70
C ASN A 149 -17.40 5.54 1.92
N LEU A 150 -16.93 6.77 1.79
CA LEU A 150 -16.25 7.51 2.85
C LEU A 150 -17.20 8.53 3.47
N GLY A 151 -17.32 8.46 4.79
CA GLY A 151 -18.05 9.45 5.57
C GLY A 151 -17.20 10.68 5.85
N LEU A 152 -17.80 11.62 6.60
CA LEU A 152 -17.04 12.75 7.13
C LEU A 152 -16.13 12.29 8.27
N THR A 153 -14.92 12.86 8.34
CA THR A 153 -14.00 12.66 9.46
C THR A 153 -14.11 13.81 10.46
N PRO A 154 -13.63 13.63 11.70
CA PRO A 154 -13.49 14.74 12.64
C PRO A 154 -12.48 15.79 12.16
N SER A 155 -12.59 17.00 12.70
CA SER A 155 -11.64 18.12 12.56
C SER A 155 -11.22 18.57 13.97
N THR A 156 -10.53 17.70 14.70
CA THR A 156 -10.37 17.81 16.17
C THR A 156 -8.93 17.65 16.65
N CYS A 157 -7.92 17.76 15.79
CA CYS A 157 -6.54 17.72 16.23
C CYS A 157 -6.16 18.92 17.12
N ASP A 158 -5.10 18.73 17.90
CA ASP A 158 -4.55 19.78 18.75
C ASP A 158 -4.21 21.03 17.95
N ALA A 159 -4.46 22.21 18.54
CA ALA A 159 -4.23 23.50 17.90
C ALA A 159 -2.77 23.71 17.47
N ALA A 160 -1.80 23.01 18.09
CA ALA A 160 -0.39 23.04 17.71
C ALA A 160 -0.13 22.60 16.26
N TYR A 161 -1.02 21.78 15.68
CA TYR A 161 -0.91 21.33 14.28
C TYR A 161 -1.54 22.30 13.28
N ASN A 162 -2.38 23.24 13.74
CA ASN A 162 -3.05 24.23 12.89
C ASN A 162 -3.68 23.61 11.61
N ALA A 163 -4.44 22.51 11.76
CA ALA A 163 -4.96 21.73 10.64
C ALA A 163 -6.42 21.33 10.87
N GLY A 164 -7.28 21.65 9.90
CA GLY A 164 -8.68 21.21 9.86
C GLY A 164 -8.87 19.79 9.30
N TYR A 165 -7.97 19.34 8.42
CA TYR A 165 -7.97 17.96 7.90
C TYR A 165 -7.15 17.07 8.83
N CYS A 166 -7.66 16.85 10.04
CA CYS A 166 -7.01 16.07 11.10
C CYS A 166 -8.01 15.77 12.25
N PRO A 167 -8.04 14.55 12.83
CA PRO A 167 -7.17 13.42 12.57
C PRO A 167 -7.61 12.63 11.32
N PHE A 168 -6.68 11.85 10.80
CA PHE A 168 -7.01 10.86 9.79
C PHE A 168 -7.68 9.65 10.42
N VAL A 169 -8.65 9.06 9.72
CA VAL A 169 -9.39 7.86 10.11
C VAL A 169 -9.01 6.72 9.19
N ALA A 170 -8.84 5.51 9.75
CA ALA A 170 -8.55 4.31 8.98
C ALA A 170 -9.80 3.81 8.22
N ALA A 171 -9.60 3.33 6.99
CA ALA A 171 -10.63 2.67 6.21
C ALA A 171 -9.99 1.56 5.35
N GLY A 172 -10.77 0.54 5.01
CA GLY A 172 -10.28 -0.56 4.18
C GLY A 172 -11.36 -1.52 3.76
N VAL A 173 -11.04 -2.34 2.76
CA VAL A 173 -11.98 -3.28 2.14
C VAL A 173 -11.26 -4.53 1.65
N ASN A 174 -11.84 -5.69 1.94
CA ASN A 174 -11.45 -6.96 1.32
C ASN A 174 -12.17 -7.10 -0.03
N PHE A 175 -11.52 -7.73 -1.00
CA PHE A 175 -12.12 -8.00 -2.30
C PHE A 175 -11.64 -9.35 -2.85
N ALA A 176 -12.38 -9.88 -3.82
CA ALA A 176 -11.97 -11.06 -4.57
C ALA A 176 -11.46 -10.66 -5.95
N GLY A 177 -10.43 -11.35 -6.45
CA GLY A 177 -9.79 -11.05 -7.73
C GLY A 177 -8.46 -10.32 -7.56
N VAL A 178 -7.92 -9.85 -8.69
CA VAL A 178 -6.63 -9.13 -8.73
C VAL A 178 -6.91 -7.69 -9.15
N ALA A 179 -6.75 -6.77 -8.20
CA ALA A 179 -6.87 -5.34 -8.41
C ALA A 179 -5.63 -4.80 -9.13
N LYS A 180 -5.83 -3.88 -10.07
CA LYS A 180 -4.76 -3.19 -10.81
C LYS A 180 -4.82 -1.68 -10.69
N SER A 181 -5.95 -1.11 -10.31
CA SER A 181 -6.01 0.31 -9.99
C SER A 181 -7.02 0.62 -8.88
N ILE A 182 -6.75 1.74 -8.23
CA ILE A 182 -7.60 2.33 -7.21
C ILE A 182 -8.02 3.71 -7.69
N SER A 183 -9.32 3.99 -7.67
CA SER A 183 -9.86 5.34 -7.76
C SER A 183 -10.01 5.93 -6.36
N PHE A 184 -9.53 7.16 -6.19
CA PHE A 184 -9.87 8.04 -5.07
C PHE A 184 -10.79 9.13 -5.60
N ALA A 185 -12.07 9.08 -5.23
CA ALA A 185 -13.11 9.94 -5.80
C ALA A 185 -13.81 10.79 -4.74
N GLY A 186 -14.32 11.94 -5.16
CA GLY A 186 -15.04 12.87 -4.28
C GLY A 186 -14.95 14.30 -4.81
N THR A 187 -14.96 15.26 -3.89
CA THR A 187 -14.73 16.67 -4.25
C THR A 187 -13.23 16.93 -4.24
N ALA A 188 -12.67 17.35 -5.38
CA ALA A 188 -11.28 17.74 -5.47
C ALA A 188 -10.93 18.79 -4.42
N ASN A 189 -9.75 18.70 -3.82
CA ASN A 189 -9.24 19.56 -2.75
C ASN A 189 -9.97 19.44 -1.39
N TYR A 190 -10.80 18.40 -1.17
CA TYR A 190 -11.54 18.20 0.08
C TYR A 190 -11.34 16.84 0.75
N ILE A 191 -10.46 15.99 0.22
CA ILE A 191 -10.13 14.71 0.84
C ILE A 191 -8.63 14.47 0.70
N VAL A 192 -8.00 14.05 1.79
CA VAL A 192 -6.58 13.72 1.83
C VAL A 192 -6.42 12.28 2.30
N PHE A 193 -5.53 11.55 1.66
CA PHE A 193 -5.28 10.11 1.86
C PHE A 193 -3.82 9.87 2.20
N ASP A 194 -3.54 8.99 3.15
CA ASP A 194 -2.18 8.64 3.56
C ASP A 194 -2.10 7.17 4.01
N ASP A 195 -0.90 6.63 4.15
CA ASP A 195 -0.63 5.23 4.50
C ASP A 195 -1.40 4.24 3.61
N VAL A 196 -1.37 4.50 2.29
CA VAL A 196 -2.06 3.69 1.30
C VAL A 196 -1.43 2.30 1.27
N THR A 197 -2.20 1.29 1.67
CA THR A 197 -1.76 -0.08 1.90
C THR A 197 -2.45 -1.04 0.93
N PHE A 198 -1.68 -1.76 0.14
CA PHE A 198 -2.18 -2.84 -0.73
C PHE A 198 -1.71 -4.21 -0.25
N GLY A 199 -2.57 -5.21 -0.44
CA GLY A 199 -2.40 -6.55 0.12
C GLY A 199 -3.01 -6.72 1.51
N SER A 200 -3.64 -5.68 2.09
CA SER A 200 -4.34 -5.75 3.39
C SER A 200 -5.48 -4.74 3.45
N ALA A 201 -6.60 -5.14 4.05
CA ALA A 201 -7.73 -4.26 4.37
C ALA A 201 -7.58 -3.54 5.73
N VAL A 202 -6.44 -3.69 6.40
CA VAL A 202 -6.12 -3.00 7.66
C VAL A 202 -4.84 -2.18 7.48
N PRO A 203 -4.88 -0.84 7.66
CA PRO A 203 -3.70 0.00 7.50
C PRO A 203 -2.56 -0.38 8.44
N GLY A 204 -1.32 -0.26 7.96
CA GLY A 204 -0.12 -0.37 8.79
C GLY A 204 0.17 -1.77 9.37
N VAL A 205 -0.46 -2.82 8.84
CA VAL A 205 -0.18 -4.21 9.22
C VAL A 205 0.73 -4.84 8.17
N PRO A 206 2.05 -5.00 8.44
CA PRO A 206 2.86 -5.96 7.72
C PRO A 206 2.18 -7.34 7.84
N GLU A 207 1.93 -8.01 6.71
CA GLU A 207 1.35 -9.36 6.72
C GLU A 207 2.13 -10.21 7.73
N PRO A 208 1.45 -10.95 8.61
CA PRO A 208 2.13 -11.67 9.67
C PRO A 208 3.23 -12.55 9.09
N SER A 209 4.45 -12.37 9.60
CA SER A 209 5.58 -13.27 9.41
C SER A 209 5.26 -14.72 9.81
N THR A 210 4.04 -15.03 10.26
CA THR A 210 3.46 -16.35 10.44
C THR A 210 3.75 -17.29 9.28
N TYR A 211 3.70 -16.85 8.01
CA TYR A 211 4.08 -17.74 6.90
C TYR A 211 5.59 -18.02 6.86
N ALA A 212 6.42 -17.01 7.14
CA ALA A 212 7.87 -17.18 7.24
C ALA A 212 8.25 -18.07 8.44
N LEU A 213 7.64 -17.86 9.62
CA LEU A 213 7.81 -18.66 10.82
C LEU A 213 7.25 -20.08 10.66
N PHE A 214 6.13 -20.24 9.96
CA PHE A 214 5.56 -21.54 9.63
C PHE A 214 6.47 -22.29 8.66
N GLY A 215 6.96 -21.62 7.61
CA GLY A 215 7.94 -22.16 6.68
C GLY A 215 9.24 -22.57 7.36
N LEU A 216 9.79 -21.69 8.22
CA LEU A 216 10.97 -21.98 9.04
C LEU A 216 10.69 -23.13 10.03
N GLY A 217 9.50 -23.17 10.63
CA GLY A 217 9.07 -24.25 11.52
C GLY A 217 9.02 -25.60 10.81
N LEU A 218 8.41 -25.67 9.61
CA LEU A 218 8.39 -26.87 8.78
C LEU A 218 9.78 -27.30 8.33
N MET A 219 10.65 -26.35 7.96
CA MET A 219 12.05 -26.62 7.63
C MET A 219 12.83 -27.17 8.83
N GLY A 220 12.61 -26.62 10.02
CA GLY A 220 13.17 -27.12 11.28
C GLY A 220 12.72 -28.54 11.60
N LEU A 221 11.44 -28.85 11.41
CA LEU A 221 10.89 -30.20 11.60
C LEU A 221 11.46 -31.21 10.60
N ALA A 222 11.59 -30.84 9.33
CA ALA A 222 12.20 -31.68 8.30
C ALA A 222 13.68 -31.96 8.59
N TYR A 223 14.43 -30.96 9.07
CA TYR A 223 15.82 -31.13 9.48
C TYR A 223 15.95 -32.08 10.68
N ALA A 224 15.11 -31.92 11.70
CA ALA A 224 15.10 -32.79 12.88
C ALA A 224 14.74 -34.24 12.53
N ALA A 225 13.75 -34.45 11.65
CA ALA A 225 13.37 -35.78 11.17
C ALA A 225 14.50 -36.47 10.39
N ARG A 226 15.21 -35.73 9.53
CA ARG A 226 16.39 -36.25 8.80
C ARG A 226 17.54 -36.66 9.73
N ARG A 227 17.74 -35.94 10.83
CA ARG A 227 18.78 -36.28 11.81
C ARG A 227 18.49 -37.61 12.50
N ARG A 228 17.23 -37.84 12.89
CA ARG A 228 16.79 -39.09 13.54
C ARG A 228 16.84 -40.33 12.64
N GLN A 229 16.88 -40.18 11.32
CA GLN A 229 17.03 -41.30 10.39
C GLN A 229 18.49 -41.70 10.12
N ARG A 230 19.45 -40.88 10.58
CA ARG A 230 20.90 -41.11 10.38
C ARG A 230 21.61 -41.65 11.62
N ASP A 231 20.91 -41.68 12.75
CA ASP A 231 21.30 -42.32 14.00
C ASP A 231 20.58 -43.67 14.11
#